data_AF-T1XCK0-F1
#
_entry.id   AF-T1XCK0-F1
#
_cell.length_a   1.000
_cell.length_b   1.000
_cell.length_c   1.000
_cell.angle_alpha   90.00
_cell.angle_beta   90.00
_cell.angle_gamma   90.00
#
_symmetry.space_group_name_H-M   'P 1'
#
loop_
_entity.id
_entity.type
_entity.pdbx_description
1 polymer ?
#
loop_
_entity_poly.entity_id
_entity_poly.type
_entity_poly.pdbx_seq_one_letter_code
_entity_poly.pdbx_strand_id
1 'polypeptide(L)'
;MFLEPAMSKEAMFTMKLEPELRDAFMAEAEASHRPASQVVRELMREFIERQRQAREYDAFLRAKVDTARAQIASGQYASDAEVEARFAARRVALRAKADGADA
;
A
#
# COMPACT_ATOMS: atom_id res chain seq x y z
N MET A 1 -4.47 -9.90 40.83
CA MET A 1 -4.54 -10.19 39.38
C MET A 1 -3.65 -9.17 38.68
N PHE A 2 -2.33 -9.42 38.66
CA PHE A 2 -1.38 -8.63 37.89
C PHE A 2 -1.20 -9.36 36.56
N LEU A 3 -1.60 -8.73 35.46
CA LEU A 3 -1.23 -9.16 34.13
C LEU A 3 0.27 -8.91 33.97
N GLU A 4 1.06 -9.98 34.03
CA GLU A 4 2.46 -9.99 33.64
C GLU A 4 2.56 -9.48 32.18
N PRO A 5 3.37 -8.43 31.90
CA PRO A 5 3.62 -8.03 30.52
C PRO A 5 4.40 -9.16 29.83
N ALA A 6 3.88 -9.63 28.69
CA ALA A 6 4.57 -10.63 27.89
C ALA A 6 5.95 -10.10 27.46
N MET A 7 6.99 -10.52 28.17
CA MET A 7 8.39 -10.37 27.78
C MET A 7 8.57 -11.10 26.45
N SER A 8 8.48 -10.33 25.37
CA SER A 8 8.67 -10.80 24.01
C SER A 8 10.12 -11.25 23.91
N LYS A 9 10.36 -12.58 23.81
CA LYS A 9 11.70 -13.14 23.63
C LYS A 9 12.37 -12.42 22.45
N GLU A 10 13.40 -11.63 22.73
CA GLU A 10 14.19 -10.99 21.70
C GLU A 10 14.79 -12.08 20.80
N ALA A 11 14.35 -12.13 19.55
CA ALA A 11 14.92 -13.05 18.56
C ALA A 11 16.25 -12.45 18.06
N MET A 12 17.35 -13.17 18.27
CA MET A 12 18.66 -12.78 17.76
C MET A 12 18.75 -13.12 16.26
N PHE A 13 18.95 -12.10 15.44
CA PHE A 13 19.14 -12.26 14.00
C PHE A 13 20.61 -12.04 13.65
N THR A 14 21.28 -13.12 13.25
CA THR A 14 22.68 -13.08 12.78
C THR A 14 22.68 -13.28 11.27
N MET A 15 23.26 -12.33 10.53
CA MET A 15 23.49 -12.45 9.08
C MET A 15 24.96 -12.20 8.76
N LYS A 16 25.42 -12.77 7.64
CA LYS A 16 26.74 -12.48 7.09
C LYS A 16 26.61 -11.33 6.11
N LEU A 17 27.40 -10.28 6.30
CA LEU A 17 27.54 -9.17 5.36
C LEU A 17 28.96 -9.16 4.82
N GLU A 18 29.10 -8.67 3.59
CA GLU A 18 30.39 -8.28 3.04
C GLU A 18 31.02 -7.20 3.95
N PRO A 19 32.33 -7.29 4.26
CA PRO A 19 32.99 -6.35 5.17
C PRO A 19 32.79 -4.89 4.76
N GLU A 20 32.90 -4.59 3.47
CA GLU A 20 32.76 -3.25 2.91
C GLU A 20 31.35 -2.71 3.11
N LEU A 21 30.32 -3.54 2.91
CA LEU A 21 28.93 -3.17 3.13
C LEU A 21 28.62 -2.92 4.60
N ARG A 22 29.16 -3.76 5.49
CA ARG A 22 29.02 -3.59 6.94
C ARG A 22 29.61 -2.24 7.37
N ASP A 23 30.82 -1.95 6.94
CA ASP A 23 31.55 -0.75 7.38
C ASP A 23 30.86 0.52 6.85
N ALA A 24 30.42 0.52 5.60
CA ALA A 24 29.62 1.61 5.04
C ALA A 24 28.28 1.80 5.79
N PHE A 25 27.55 0.72 6.09
CA PHE A 25 26.29 0.81 6.81
C PHE A 25 26.47 1.34 8.24
N MET A 26 27.53 0.91 8.94
CA MET A 26 27.84 1.39 10.28
C MET A 26 28.21 2.88 10.28
N ALA A 27 29.00 3.34 9.32
CA ALA A 27 29.38 4.75 9.19
C ALA A 27 28.15 5.65 8.96
N GLU A 28 27.24 5.25 8.08
CA GLU A 28 26.01 6.01 7.80
C GLU A 28 25.02 5.99 8.98
N ALA A 29 24.92 4.86 9.69
CA ALA A 29 24.10 4.75 10.89
C ALA A 29 24.63 5.67 12.00
N GLU A 30 25.95 5.73 12.19
CA GLU A 30 26.62 6.63 13.14
C GLU A 30 26.44 8.11 12.76
N ALA A 31 26.64 8.45 11.48
CA ALA A 31 26.39 9.80 10.96
C ALA A 31 24.92 10.24 11.13
N SER A 32 24.00 9.28 11.05
CA SER A 32 22.57 9.51 11.31
C SER A 32 22.22 9.53 12.80
N HIS A 33 23.18 9.28 13.70
CA HIS A 33 22.98 9.12 15.15
C HIS A 33 21.94 8.04 15.51
N ARG A 34 21.84 6.99 14.70
CA ARG A 34 20.85 5.93 14.86
C ARG A 34 21.54 4.58 15.05
N PRO A 35 21.08 3.75 16.01
CA PRO A 35 21.62 2.40 16.14
C PRO A 35 21.39 1.60 14.85
N ALA A 36 22.43 0.94 14.34
CA ALA A 36 22.36 0.12 13.13
C ALA A 36 21.23 -0.94 13.22
N SER A 37 21.04 -1.53 14.41
CA SER A 37 19.96 -2.49 14.68
C SER A 37 18.56 -1.88 14.55
N GLN A 38 18.39 -0.60 14.88
CA GLN A 38 17.12 0.10 14.69
C GLN A 38 16.85 0.30 13.21
N VAL A 39 17.85 0.75 12.44
CA VAL A 39 17.72 0.95 10.99
C VAL A 39 17.37 -0.36 10.29
N VAL A 40 18.02 -1.48 10.63
CA VAL A 40 17.68 -2.81 10.08
C VAL A 40 16.24 -3.19 10.40
N ARG A 41 15.76 -2.99 11.64
CA ARG A 41 14.37 -3.31 12.01
C ARG A 41 13.35 -2.51 11.19
N GLU A 42 13.62 -1.24 10.94
CA GLU A 42 12.74 -0.38 10.13
C GLU A 42 12.74 -0.84 8.66
N LEU A 43 13.92 -1.08 8.08
CA LEU A 43 14.04 -1.60 6.71
C LEU A 43 13.31 -2.94 6.53
N MET A 44 13.39 -3.84 7.53
CA MET A 44 12.65 -5.10 7.52
C MET A 44 11.13 -4.89 7.55
N ARG A 45 10.63 -3.95 8.38
CA ARG A 45 9.19 -3.62 8.43
C ARG A 45 8.71 -3.04 7.10
N GLU A 46 9.44 -2.09 6.55
CA GLU A 46 9.13 -1.50 5.25
C GLU A 46 9.15 -2.53 4.12
N PHE A 47 10.10 -3.46 4.14
CA PHE A 47 10.14 -4.56 3.17
C PHE A 47 8.89 -5.44 3.28
N ILE A 48 8.51 -5.84 4.49
CA ILE A 48 7.31 -6.68 4.70
C ILE A 48 6.05 -5.95 4.21
N GLU A 49 5.89 -4.68 4.56
CA GLU A 49 4.71 -3.90 4.17
C GLU A 49 4.65 -3.70 2.65
N ARG A 50 5.77 -3.36 1.99
CA ARG A 50 5.83 -3.29 0.52
C ARG A 50 5.45 -4.64 -0.13
N GLN A 51 5.96 -5.75 0.40
CA GLN A 51 5.65 -7.08 -0.14
C GLN A 51 4.20 -7.52 0.12
N ARG A 52 3.57 -7.05 1.20
CA ARG A 52 2.14 -7.27 1.45
C ARG A 52 1.29 -6.45 0.50
N GLN A 53 1.57 -5.16 0.38
CA GLN A 53 0.86 -4.26 -0.53
C GLN A 53 0.95 -4.75 -1.98
N ALA A 54 2.13 -5.20 -2.44
CA ALA A 54 2.28 -5.76 -3.78
C ALA A 54 1.39 -7.00 -3.98
N ARG A 55 1.36 -7.92 -3.01
CA ARG A 55 0.53 -9.13 -3.07
C ARG A 55 -0.97 -8.82 -3.02
N GLU A 56 -1.37 -7.89 -2.16
CA GLU A 56 -2.76 -7.44 -2.05
C GLU A 56 -3.20 -6.72 -3.31
N TYR A 57 -2.34 -5.86 -3.86
CA TYR A 57 -2.58 -5.17 -5.12
C TYR A 57 -2.73 -6.16 -6.28
N ASP A 58 -1.86 -7.17 -6.37
CA ASP A 58 -1.96 -8.21 -7.38
C ASP A 58 -3.26 -9.02 -7.24
N ALA A 59 -3.65 -9.36 -6.02
CA ALA A 59 -4.91 -10.07 -5.75
C ALA A 59 -6.13 -9.23 -6.13
N PHE A 60 -6.14 -7.96 -5.74
CA PHE A 60 -7.17 -7.00 -6.11
C PHE A 60 -7.25 -6.82 -7.63
N LEU A 61 -6.11 -6.66 -8.30
CA LEU A 61 -6.02 -6.47 -9.74
C LEU A 61 -6.58 -7.68 -10.49
N ARG A 62 -6.19 -8.90 -10.08
CA ARG A 62 -6.74 -10.14 -10.66
C ARG A 62 -8.25 -10.21 -10.49
N ALA A 63 -8.77 -10.01 -9.27
CA ALA A 63 -10.19 -10.04 -9.00
C ALA A 63 -10.97 -8.99 -9.82
N LYS A 64 -10.42 -7.77 -9.96
CA LYS A 64 -11.01 -6.71 -10.77
C LYS A 64 -11.06 -7.08 -12.26
N VAL A 65 -9.98 -7.64 -12.79
CA VAL A 65 -9.89 -8.07 -14.19
C VAL A 65 -10.86 -9.23 -14.48
N ASP A 66 -10.93 -10.22 -13.60
CA ASP A 66 -11.83 -11.35 -13.77
C ASP A 66 -13.29 -10.92 -13.70
N THR A 67 -13.63 -10.01 -12.78
CA THR A 67 -14.96 -9.39 -12.71
C THR A 67 -15.29 -8.64 -14.00
N ALA A 68 -14.38 -7.80 -14.51
CA ALA A 68 -14.58 -7.04 -15.74
C ALA A 68 -14.76 -7.96 -16.97
N ARG A 69 -13.97 -9.04 -17.05
CA ARG A 69 -14.12 -10.05 -18.11
C ARG A 69 -15.49 -10.74 -18.05
N ALA A 70 -15.95 -11.12 -16.86
CA ALA A 70 -17.28 -11.71 -16.67
C ALA A 70 -18.41 -10.72 -17.01
N GLN A 71 -18.25 -9.44 -16.69
CA GLN A 71 -19.19 -8.38 -17.09
C GLN A 71 -19.27 -8.24 -18.61
N ILE A 72 -18.12 -8.17 -19.30
CA ILE A 72 -18.09 -8.12 -20.76
C ILE A 72 -18.74 -9.36 -21.37
N ALA A 73 -18.40 -10.56 -20.88
CA ALA A 73 -18.96 -11.82 -21.36
C ALA A 73 -20.49 -11.91 -21.17
N SER A 74 -21.03 -11.26 -20.13
CA SER A 74 -22.47 -11.18 -19.87
C SER A 74 -23.15 -9.95 -20.49
N GLY A 75 -22.45 -9.20 -21.34
CA GLY A 75 -23.00 -8.01 -22.01
C GLY A 75 -23.14 -6.77 -21.11
N GLN A 76 -22.60 -6.80 -19.90
CA GLN A 76 -22.58 -5.67 -18.96
C GLN A 76 -21.43 -4.71 -19.29
N TYR A 77 -21.47 -4.11 -20.48
CA TYR A 77 -20.58 -3.04 -20.89
C TYR A 77 -21.39 -1.85 -21.40
N ALA A 78 -20.74 -0.69 -21.48
CA ALA A 78 -21.32 0.51 -22.08
C ALA A 78 -20.39 1.00 -23.17
N SER A 79 -20.95 1.55 -24.23
CA SER A 79 -20.19 2.25 -25.25
C SER A 79 -19.63 3.56 -24.71
N ASP A 80 -18.58 4.06 -25.36
CA ASP A 80 -17.97 5.35 -25.05
C ASP A 80 -19.01 6.49 -24.99
N ALA A 81 -19.88 6.57 -26.00
CA ALA A 81 -20.93 7.58 -26.08
C ALA A 81 -21.92 7.52 -24.90
N GLU A 82 -22.33 6.32 -24.48
CA GLU A 82 -23.23 6.13 -23.33
C GLU A 82 -22.55 6.54 -22.01
N VAL A 83 -21.25 6.23 -21.88
CA VAL A 83 -20.46 6.64 -20.72
C VAL A 83 -20.38 8.17 -20.66
N GLU A 84 -20.01 8.82 -21.76
CA GLU A 84 -19.89 10.28 -21.81
C GLU A 84 -21.22 11.00 -21.53
N ALA A 85 -22.32 10.52 -22.11
CA ALA A 85 -23.65 11.07 -21.84
C ALA A 85 -24.01 10.96 -20.35
N ARG A 86 -23.76 9.80 -19.73
CA ARG A 86 -24.04 9.57 -18.31
C ARG A 86 -23.19 10.47 -17.41
N PHE A 87 -21.90 10.63 -17.72
CA PHE A 87 -21.02 11.49 -16.93
C PHE A 87 -21.31 12.98 -17.14
N ALA A 88 -21.70 13.40 -18.34
CA ALA A 88 -22.19 14.75 -18.60
C ALA A 88 -23.42 15.08 -17.75
N ALA A 89 -24.42 14.19 -17.71
CA ALA A 89 -25.61 14.35 -16.88
C ALA A 89 -25.26 14.43 -15.37
N ARG A 90 -24.34 13.57 -14.90
CA ARG A 90 -23.88 13.60 -13.50
C ARG A 90 -23.21 14.93 -13.14
N ARG A 91 -22.37 15.49 -14.02
CA ARG A 91 -21.69 16.78 -13.78
C ARG A 91 -22.69 17.93 -13.68
N VAL A 92 -23.71 17.96 -14.54
CA VAL A 92 -24.78 18.97 -14.47
C VAL A 92 -25.54 18.86 -13.15
N ALA A 93 -25.93 17.65 -12.75
CA ALA A 93 -26.65 17.43 -11.49
C ALA A 93 -25.81 17.82 -10.25
N LEU A 94 -24.50 17.55 -10.27
CA LEU A 94 -23.60 17.95 -9.19
C LEU A 94 -23.44 19.46 -9.09
N ARG A 95 -23.33 20.17 -10.23
CA ARG A 95 -23.29 21.64 -10.24
C ARG A 95 -24.57 22.25 -9.69
N ALA A 96 -25.72 21.78 -10.15
CA ALA A 96 -27.01 22.24 -9.65
C ALA A 96 -27.17 22.03 -8.13
N LYS A 97 -26.60 20.96 -7.57
CA LYS A 97 -26.57 20.72 -6.12
C LYS A 97 -25.64 21.65 -5.36
N ALA A 98 -24.49 22.01 -5.95
CA ALA A 98 -23.56 22.97 -5.35
C ALA A 98 -24.18 24.37 -5.33
N ASP A 99 -24.74 24.82 -6.46
CA ASP A 99 -25.35 26.15 -6.59
C ASP A 99 -26.59 26.31 -5.68
N GLY A 100 -27.32 25.23 -5.41
CA GLY A 100 -28.45 25.22 -4.48
C GLY A 100 -28.09 25.05 -3.01
N ALA A 101 -26.83 24.74 -2.68
CA ALA A 101 -26.32 24.73 -1.31
C ALA A 101 -25.74 26.10 -0.90
N ASP A 102 -25.44 26.95 -1.88
CA ASP A 102 -24.93 28.32 -1.71
C ASP A 102 -26.05 29.39 -1.75
N ALA A 103 -27.32 28.99 -1.90
CA ALA A 103 -28.51 29.85 -1.93
C ALA A 103 -29.38 29.67 -0.67
#